data_AF-A0A2N1PXF0-F1
#
_entry.id   AF-A0A2N1PXF0-F1
#
_cell.length_a   1.000
_cell.length_b   1.000
_cell.length_c   1.000
_cell.angle_alpha   90.00
_cell.angle_beta   90.00
_cell.angle_gamma   90.00
#
_symmetry.space_group_name_H-M   'P 1'
#
loop_
_entity.id
_entity.type
_entity.pdbx_description
1 polymer ?
#
loop_
_entity_poly.entity_id
_entity_poly.type
_entity_poly.pdbx_seq_one_letter_code
_entity_poly.pdbx_strand_id
1 'polypeptide(L)'
;MKKRMLLAVLVALFGFVLIACKPAEPTVPTEPTVPTEPTDPTTPTLTAITFSGISSTIQDIEFEAVFNVLDGITATGNDGINYTSQITYNSISTISAEHLLDTTKTGPVAIRYTVQVGTVLAQVWRYLNVLTPDRPDDALIVNGDFAQGTAFWDDGANGFFVADGAELTLSTEDGALKAEVVAGSNLWTPRFGQQMVPFEQGKAYKVQFDAKSSVPKTINVQVGELISMAPWFVDFKPGQTEHHDLTTEWATYEFSFMMNLDNPRGGVLFEMGTLLGQTIDATIWFDNIIVTETVIGEDTVKPTLSGVRPSVQLMVDDAFDPLAGVSAMDNIDGDLTDAIDVEIFLVEG
;
A
#
# COMPACT_ATOMS: atom_id res chain seq x y z
N MET A 1 12.98 -31.72 86.03
CA MET A 1 11.54 -31.82 86.38
C MET A 1 11.01 -33.10 85.73
N LYS A 2 10.88 -34.23 86.46
CA LYS A 2 9.62 -34.73 87.05
C LYS A 2 8.47 -34.67 86.02
N LYS A 3 7.92 -35.76 85.47
CA LYS A 3 7.27 -36.89 86.16
C LYS A 3 7.04 -38.09 85.21
N ARG A 4 7.11 -39.28 85.81
CA ARG A 4 6.52 -40.55 85.35
C ARG A 4 5.00 -40.55 85.57
N MET A 5 4.23 -41.23 84.71
CA MET A 5 2.92 -41.87 85.00
C MET A 5 2.67 -42.91 83.88
N LEU A 6 2.85 -44.21 84.10
CA LEU A 6 1.97 -45.21 84.74
C LEU A 6 0.65 -45.49 83.99
N LEU A 7 0.72 -46.54 83.15
CA LEU A 7 -0.19 -47.67 82.93
C LEU A 7 -1.67 -47.58 83.38
N ALA A 8 -2.60 -47.83 82.45
CA ALA A 8 -3.92 -48.37 82.73
C ALA A 8 -4.23 -49.54 81.77
N VAL A 9 -4.60 -50.66 82.38
CA VAL A 9 -4.94 -51.95 81.81
C VAL A 9 -6.40 -51.93 81.32
N LEU A 10 -6.68 -52.48 80.13
CA LEU A 10 -8.03 -52.93 79.78
C LEU A 10 -7.95 -54.33 79.17
N VAL A 11 -8.49 -55.28 79.91
CA VAL A 11 -8.72 -56.68 79.52
C VAL A 11 -10.04 -56.73 78.76
N ALA A 12 -10.03 -57.26 77.54
CA ALA A 12 -11.24 -57.68 76.83
C ALA A 12 -11.03 -59.09 76.30
N LEU A 13 -11.84 -60.00 76.81
CA LEU A 13 -11.81 -61.44 76.65
C LEU A 13 -13.01 -61.85 75.77
N PHE A 14 -12.77 -62.22 74.52
CA PHE A 14 -13.71 -62.91 73.62
C PHE A 14 -12.82 -63.58 72.56
N GLY A 15 -12.90 -64.84 72.20
CA GLY A 15 -13.96 -65.84 72.24
C GLY A 15 -13.60 -66.77 71.08
N PHE A 16 -13.15 -67.98 71.40
CA PHE A 16 -12.64 -68.96 70.42
C PHE A 16 -13.76 -69.40 69.47
N VAL A 17 -13.52 -69.34 68.16
CA VAL A 17 -14.15 -70.22 67.17
C VAL A 17 -13.04 -70.85 66.34
N LEU A 18 -12.89 -72.16 66.49
CA LEU A 18 -12.01 -73.02 65.71
C LEU A 18 -12.68 -73.31 64.36
N ILE A 19 -12.03 -72.91 63.26
CA ILE A 19 -12.31 -73.43 61.92
C ILE A 19 -11.02 -74.11 61.44
N ALA A 20 -11.10 -75.42 61.24
CA ALA A 20 -9.99 -76.25 60.79
C ALA A 20 -9.89 -76.21 59.26
N CYS A 21 -8.74 -75.80 58.72
CA CYS A 21 -8.36 -76.05 57.33
C CYS A 21 -6.85 -76.37 57.21
N LYS A 22 -6.59 -77.63 56.83
CA LYS A 22 -5.51 -78.22 56.01
C LYS A 22 -4.10 -77.60 56.02
N PRO A 23 -3.03 -78.37 56.30
CA PRO A 23 -1.66 -77.84 56.24
C PRO A 23 -1.17 -77.70 54.79
N ALA A 24 -0.48 -76.60 54.49
CA ALA A 24 0.26 -76.37 53.26
C ALA A 24 1.75 -76.16 53.58
N GLU A 25 2.62 -76.65 52.70
CA GLU A 25 4.08 -76.76 52.78
C GLU A 25 4.85 -75.43 52.95
N PRO A 26 6.10 -75.46 53.44
CA PRO A 26 6.87 -74.26 53.74
C PRO A 26 7.43 -73.62 52.47
N THR A 27 7.19 -72.32 52.28
CA THR A 27 7.84 -71.51 51.24
C THR A 27 8.92 -70.60 51.83
N VAL A 28 10.06 -70.55 51.14
CA VAL A 28 11.27 -69.79 51.44
C VAL A 28 11.00 -68.27 51.38
N PRO A 29 11.59 -67.42 52.25
CA PRO A 29 11.34 -65.99 52.21
C PRO A 29 12.08 -65.34 51.03
N THR A 30 11.35 -64.62 50.17
CA THR A 30 11.93 -63.70 49.17
C THR A 30 12.18 -62.32 49.77
N GLU A 31 13.30 -61.74 49.39
CA GLU A 31 13.79 -60.41 49.77
C GLU A 31 12.81 -59.29 49.34
N PRO A 32 12.67 -58.18 50.09
CA PRO A 32 11.69 -57.14 49.78
C PRO A 32 12.13 -56.32 48.56
N THR A 33 11.32 -56.31 47.51
CA THR A 33 11.45 -55.39 46.38
C THR A 33 11.00 -53.98 46.80
N VAL A 34 11.85 -53.00 46.52
CA VAL A 34 11.50 -51.57 46.62
C VAL A 34 10.40 -51.27 45.59
N PRO A 35 9.27 -50.63 45.96
CA PRO A 35 8.26 -50.25 44.99
C PRO A 35 8.82 -49.17 44.07
N THR A 36 8.93 -49.46 42.77
CA THR A 36 9.05 -48.41 41.75
C THR A 36 7.71 -47.69 41.66
N GLU A 37 7.74 -46.38 41.93
CA GLU A 37 6.64 -45.46 41.72
C GLU A 37 6.13 -45.56 40.27
N PRO A 38 4.81 -45.68 40.03
CA PRO A 38 4.28 -45.74 38.67
C PRO A 38 4.41 -44.36 38.04
N THR A 39 5.27 -44.21 37.03
CA THR A 39 5.26 -43.05 36.15
C THR A 39 3.93 -43.00 35.41
N ASP A 40 3.11 -41.99 35.70
CA ASP A 40 1.84 -41.71 35.03
C ASP A 40 2.07 -41.53 33.51
N PRO A 41 1.52 -42.40 32.63
CA PRO A 41 1.75 -42.33 31.19
C PRO A 41 0.82 -41.35 30.46
N THR A 42 0.10 -40.46 31.15
CA THR A 42 -1.02 -39.74 30.53
C THR A 42 -0.80 -38.26 30.20
N THR A 43 0.39 -37.69 30.42
CA THR A 43 0.66 -36.33 29.93
C THR A 43 1.05 -36.39 28.44
N PRO A 44 0.20 -35.91 27.52
CA PRO A 44 0.55 -35.86 26.09
C PRO A 44 1.86 -35.11 25.87
N THR A 45 2.76 -35.70 25.08
CA THR A 45 4.00 -35.05 24.68
C THR A 45 3.73 -33.99 23.60
N LEU A 46 4.35 -32.82 23.73
CA LEU A 46 4.22 -31.76 22.74
C LEU A 46 4.81 -32.22 21.40
N THR A 47 3.98 -32.26 20.36
CA THR A 47 4.39 -32.55 18.99
C THR A 47 3.85 -31.54 17.97
N ALA A 48 2.86 -30.73 18.33
CA ALA A 48 2.30 -29.69 17.50
C ALA A 48 1.78 -28.50 18.33
N ILE A 49 1.87 -27.31 17.76
CA ILE A 49 1.29 -26.07 18.32
C ILE A 49 0.33 -25.51 17.28
N THR A 50 -0.88 -25.16 17.71
CA THR A 50 -1.93 -24.60 16.86
C THR A 50 -2.14 -23.14 17.22
N PHE A 51 -2.18 -22.27 16.22
CA PHE A 51 -2.59 -20.88 16.38
C PHE A 51 -4.11 -20.73 16.28
N SER A 52 -4.67 -19.75 16.98
CA SER A 52 -6.07 -19.33 16.85
C SER A 52 -6.17 -17.80 16.90
N GLY A 53 -7.28 -17.24 16.41
CA GLY A 53 -7.48 -15.79 16.33
C GLY A 53 -6.85 -15.11 15.11
N ILE A 54 -6.38 -15.90 14.13
CA ILE A 54 -5.81 -15.39 12.87
C ILE A 54 -6.75 -15.79 11.73
N SER A 55 -7.26 -14.80 11.00
CA SER A 55 -8.08 -15.04 9.80
C SER A 55 -7.22 -15.66 8.69
N SER A 56 -7.81 -16.57 7.91
CA SER A 56 -7.22 -17.09 6.68
C SER A 56 -7.41 -16.15 5.47
N THR A 57 -8.23 -15.11 5.62
CA THR A 57 -8.46 -14.08 4.60
C THR A 57 -7.78 -12.77 4.98
N ILE A 58 -7.60 -11.90 4.00
CA ILE A 58 -7.18 -10.51 4.22
C ILE A 58 -8.22 -9.83 5.13
N GLN A 59 -7.74 -9.10 6.13
CA GLN A 59 -8.54 -8.25 6.99
C GLN A 59 -8.25 -6.79 6.65
N ASP A 60 -9.28 -6.03 6.29
CA ASP A 60 -9.16 -4.60 6.11
C ASP A 60 -9.06 -3.88 7.47
N ILE A 61 -8.20 -2.87 7.52
CA ILE A 61 -7.92 -2.06 8.69
C ILE A 61 -8.09 -0.60 8.26
N GLU A 62 -8.95 0.14 8.96
CA GLU A 62 -9.14 1.56 8.66
C GLU A 62 -7.84 2.35 8.87
N PHE A 63 -7.66 3.39 8.06
CA PHE A 63 -6.57 4.36 8.22
C PHE A 63 -6.56 4.92 9.67
N GLU A 64 -5.38 5.05 10.27
CA GLU A 64 -5.18 5.49 11.67
C GLU A 64 -5.82 4.59 12.76
N ALA A 65 -6.38 3.43 12.40
CA ALA A 65 -6.94 2.53 13.41
C ALA A 65 -5.86 2.02 14.37
N VAL A 66 -6.16 2.01 15.67
CA VAL A 66 -5.28 1.38 16.65
C VAL A 66 -5.38 -0.13 16.49
N PHE A 67 -4.29 -0.77 16.09
CA PHE A 67 -4.25 -2.20 15.84
C PHE A 67 -3.02 -2.84 16.49
N ASN A 68 -3.22 -3.60 17.57
CA ASN A 68 -2.17 -4.39 18.18
C ASN A 68 -2.04 -5.74 17.46
N VAL A 69 -0.85 -6.07 16.96
CA VAL A 69 -0.64 -7.27 16.14
C VAL A 69 -0.74 -8.57 16.94
N LEU A 70 -0.64 -8.54 18.27
CA LEU A 70 -0.79 -9.72 19.13
C LEU A 70 -2.21 -9.90 19.67
N ASP A 71 -3.09 -8.90 19.55
CA ASP A 71 -4.43 -8.96 20.12
C ASP A 71 -5.27 -10.09 19.50
N GLY A 72 -5.89 -10.87 20.38
CA GLY A 72 -6.76 -11.98 20.02
C GLY A 72 -6.03 -13.24 19.52
N ILE A 73 -4.70 -13.23 19.41
CA ILE A 73 -3.93 -14.40 18.95
C ILE A 73 -3.58 -15.29 20.13
N THR A 74 -3.81 -16.59 19.97
CA THR A 74 -3.39 -17.60 20.95
C THR A 74 -2.60 -18.72 20.30
N ALA A 75 -1.72 -19.36 21.06
CA ALA A 75 -1.01 -20.57 20.66
C ALA A 75 -1.20 -21.67 21.71
N THR A 76 -1.68 -22.84 21.28
CA THR A 76 -1.97 -23.97 22.17
C THR A 76 -1.30 -25.24 21.65
N GLY A 77 -0.55 -25.91 22.50
CA GLY A 77 0.05 -27.20 22.19
C GLY A 77 -0.98 -28.33 22.23
N ASN A 78 -0.72 -29.40 21.50
CA ASN A 78 -1.49 -30.64 21.62
C ASN A 78 -1.31 -31.34 22.98
N ASP A 79 -0.39 -30.84 23.80
CA ASP A 79 -0.20 -31.19 25.20
C ASP A 79 -1.17 -30.46 26.17
N GLY A 80 -1.97 -29.52 25.65
CA GLY A 80 -2.90 -28.70 26.43
C GLY A 80 -2.28 -27.46 27.07
N ILE A 81 -0.98 -27.20 26.87
CA ILE A 81 -0.29 -26.04 27.42
C ILE A 81 -0.52 -24.82 26.51
N ASN A 82 -0.73 -23.66 27.15
CA ASN A 82 -0.83 -22.37 26.47
C ASN A 82 0.57 -21.78 26.27
N TYR A 83 0.94 -21.57 25.01
CA TYR A 83 2.22 -21.01 24.58
C TYR A 83 2.10 -19.58 24.04
N THR A 84 0.98 -18.89 24.28
CA THR A 84 0.68 -17.57 23.71
C THR A 84 1.73 -16.52 24.06
N SER A 85 2.29 -16.55 25.28
CA SER A 85 3.35 -15.61 25.69
C SER A 85 4.69 -15.85 25.00
N GLN A 86 4.84 -16.93 24.22
CA GLN A 86 6.04 -17.26 23.46
C GLN A 86 5.89 -16.90 21.97
N ILE A 87 4.76 -16.30 21.58
CA ILE A 87 4.56 -15.81 20.22
C ILE A 87 5.56 -14.67 19.96
N THR A 88 6.32 -14.84 18.90
CA THR A 88 7.12 -13.79 18.28
C THR A 88 6.60 -13.54 16.87
N TYR A 89 6.90 -12.38 16.29
CA TYR A 89 6.50 -12.09 14.92
C TYR A 89 7.59 -11.35 14.15
N ASN A 90 7.48 -11.42 12.83
CA ASN A 90 8.31 -10.66 11.90
C ASN A 90 7.42 -10.07 10.79
N SER A 91 7.68 -8.82 10.44
CA SER A 91 7.05 -8.09 9.36
C SER A 91 8.04 -7.09 8.76
N ILE A 92 7.80 -6.67 7.53
CA ILE A 92 8.49 -5.53 6.90
C ILE A 92 7.78 -4.20 7.19
N SER A 93 6.52 -4.25 7.66
CA SER A 93 5.74 -3.09 8.04
C SER A 93 6.22 -2.55 9.40
N THR A 94 6.09 -1.24 9.59
CA THR A 94 6.43 -0.58 10.85
C THR A 94 5.48 -1.02 11.95
N ILE A 95 6.03 -1.60 13.02
CA ILE A 95 5.29 -1.99 14.22
C ILE A 95 6.04 -1.44 15.43
N SER A 96 5.35 -0.74 16.33
CA SER A 96 5.96 -0.12 17.52
C SER A 96 6.43 -1.16 18.55
N ALA A 97 7.19 -0.70 19.55
CA ALA A 97 7.63 -1.54 20.66
C ALA A 97 6.46 -2.10 21.49
N GLU A 98 5.32 -1.40 21.47
CA GLU A 98 4.05 -1.78 22.11
C GLU A 98 3.18 -2.69 21.22
N HIS A 99 3.75 -3.19 20.11
CA HIS A 99 3.10 -4.08 19.15
C HIS A 99 1.98 -3.44 18.32
N LEU A 100 1.96 -2.11 18.20
CA LEU A 100 0.99 -1.39 17.39
C LEU A 100 1.47 -1.28 15.94
N LEU A 101 0.65 -1.74 14.99
CA LEU A 101 0.88 -1.54 13.57
C LEU A 101 0.75 -0.06 13.24
N ASP A 102 1.67 0.47 12.44
CA ASP A 102 1.56 1.82 11.87
C ASP A 102 0.50 1.83 10.76
N THR A 103 -0.73 2.15 11.13
CA THR A 103 -1.89 2.25 10.22
C THR A 103 -1.97 3.61 9.50
N THR A 104 -0.93 4.44 9.61
CA THR A 104 -0.75 5.60 8.71
C THR A 104 -0.05 5.21 7.40
N LYS A 105 0.42 3.96 7.30
CA LYS A 105 0.95 3.35 6.07
C LYS A 105 -0.11 2.46 5.45
N THR A 106 -0.72 2.94 4.37
CA THR A 106 -1.78 2.25 3.63
C THR A 106 -1.24 1.03 2.85
N GLY A 107 -2.14 0.14 2.45
CA GLY A 107 -1.85 -1.02 1.61
C GLY A 107 -1.62 -2.34 2.35
N PRO A 108 -1.09 -3.35 1.64
CA PRO A 108 -1.00 -4.72 2.15
C PRO A 108 0.06 -4.86 3.25
N VAL A 109 -0.31 -5.59 4.32
CA VAL A 109 0.58 -5.91 5.45
C VAL A 109 0.62 -7.42 5.64
N ALA A 110 1.83 -7.96 5.75
CA ALA A 110 2.07 -9.37 6.02
C ALA A 110 2.85 -9.55 7.33
N ILE A 111 2.33 -10.39 8.23
CA ILE A 111 2.95 -10.68 9.52
C ILE A 111 3.09 -12.19 9.68
N ARG A 112 4.32 -12.66 9.92
CA ARG A 112 4.60 -14.07 10.23
C ARG A 112 4.75 -14.23 11.74
N TYR A 113 3.82 -14.96 12.36
CA TYR A 113 3.92 -15.37 13.76
C TYR A 113 4.69 -16.67 13.88
N THR A 114 5.46 -16.80 14.95
CA THR A 114 6.30 -17.97 15.23
C THR A 114 6.23 -18.30 16.72
N VAL A 115 6.04 -19.58 17.04
CA VAL A 115 6.25 -20.15 18.37
C VAL A 115 7.20 -21.32 18.22
N GLN A 116 8.25 -21.36 19.05
CA GLN A 116 9.20 -22.45 19.10
C GLN A 116 9.40 -22.93 20.53
N VAL A 117 9.12 -24.21 20.78
CA VAL A 117 9.28 -24.86 22.08
C VAL A 117 10.14 -26.10 21.89
N GLY A 118 11.40 -26.04 22.33
CA GLY A 118 12.38 -27.09 22.05
C GLY A 118 12.55 -27.28 20.54
N THR A 119 12.21 -28.48 20.05
CA THR A 119 12.26 -28.83 18.61
C THR A 119 10.95 -28.60 17.87
N VAL A 120 9.86 -28.28 18.56
CA VAL A 120 8.54 -28.03 17.94
C VAL A 120 8.47 -26.58 17.50
N LEU A 121 8.30 -26.36 16.20
CA LEU A 121 8.16 -25.05 15.56
C LEU A 121 6.78 -24.96 14.90
N ALA A 122 6.04 -23.90 15.19
CA ALA A 122 4.81 -23.56 14.48
C ALA A 122 4.90 -22.14 13.93
N GLN A 123 4.40 -21.95 12.71
CA GLN A 123 4.36 -20.66 12.03
C GLN A 123 3.04 -20.47 11.31
N VAL A 124 2.58 -19.23 11.25
CA VAL A 124 1.36 -18.84 10.54
C VAL A 124 1.48 -17.41 10.04
N TRP A 125 0.86 -17.13 8.91
CA TRP A 125 0.79 -15.79 8.31
C TRP A 125 -0.56 -15.14 8.61
N ARG A 126 -0.53 -13.83 8.90
CA ARG A 126 -1.70 -12.96 8.86
C ARG A 126 -1.50 -11.94 7.75
N TYR A 127 -2.53 -11.77 6.95
CA TYR A 127 -2.57 -10.78 5.88
C TYR A 127 -3.61 -9.72 6.24
N LEU A 128 -3.20 -8.46 6.19
CA LEU A 128 -4.05 -7.30 6.42
C LEU A 128 -3.95 -6.37 5.23
N ASN A 129 -4.87 -5.43 5.15
CA ASN A 129 -4.81 -4.33 4.20
C ASN A 129 -5.25 -3.06 4.91
N VAL A 130 -4.33 -2.11 5.08
CA VAL A 130 -4.66 -0.80 5.64
C VAL A 130 -5.32 0.01 4.54
N LEU A 131 -6.59 0.36 4.71
CA LEU A 131 -7.37 1.06 3.70
C LEU A 131 -6.86 2.49 3.53
N THR A 132 -6.80 2.93 2.27
CA THR A 132 -6.71 4.35 1.95
C THR A 132 -8.02 5.01 2.40
N PRO A 133 -7.98 6.13 3.14
CA PRO A 133 -9.22 6.78 3.57
C PRO A 133 -9.99 7.33 2.37
N ASP A 134 -11.29 7.56 2.52
CA ASP A 134 -12.10 8.14 1.45
C ASP A 134 -11.71 9.62 1.22
N ARG A 135 -11.68 10.03 -0.06
CA ARG A 135 -11.56 11.44 -0.44
C ARG A 135 -12.86 12.17 -0.04
N PRO A 136 -12.80 13.32 0.66
CA PRO A 136 -13.96 14.18 0.85
C PRO A 136 -14.52 14.69 -0.49
N ASP A 137 -15.85 14.74 -0.64
CA ASP A 137 -16.53 15.02 -1.92
C ASP A 137 -16.08 16.32 -2.62
N ASP A 138 -15.66 17.34 -1.85
CA ASP A 138 -15.24 18.66 -2.35
C ASP A 138 -13.71 18.85 -2.39
N ALA A 139 -12.93 17.87 -1.95
CA ALA A 139 -11.48 17.97 -1.89
C ALA A 139 -10.85 17.72 -3.25
N LEU A 140 -10.26 18.75 -3.86
CA LEU A 140 -9.51 18.62 -5.12
C LEU A 140 -8.21 17.81 -4.94
N ILE A 141 -7.49 18.02 -3.85
CA ILE A 141 -6.34 17.20 -3.44
C ILE A 141 -6.50 16.82 -1.98
N VAL A 142 -6.16 15.58 -1.65
CA VAL A 142 -6.06 15.07 -0.28
C VAL A 142 -4.62 14.73 0.07
N ASN A 143 -4.25 14.93 1.33
CA ASN A 143 -2.89 14.68 1.83
C ASN A 143 -1.79 15.32 0.96
N GLY A 144 -2.03 16.52 0.43
CA GLY A 144 -1.06 17.26 -0.38
C GLY A 144 0.07 17.90 0.44
N ASP A 145 -0.11 18.00 1.76
CA ASP A 145 0.86 18.42 2.77
C ASP A 145 1.62 17.23 3.41
N PHE A 146 1.30 16.00 2.99
CA PHE A 146 1.93 14.75 3.44
C PHE A 146 1.93 14.51 4.95
N ALA A 147 1.03 15.17 5.70
CA ALA A 147 0.86 14.95 7.13
C ALA A 147 0.40 13.52 7.46
N GLN A 148 -0.25 12.86 6.50
CA GLN A 148 -0.73 11.48 6.59
C GLN A 148 0.22 10.47 5.90
N GLY A 149 1.51 10.82 5.76
CA GLY A 149 2.46 9.94 5.09
C GLY A 149 2.26 9.93 3.58
N THR A 150 2.35 8.74 2.98
CA THR A 150 2.19 8.52 1.53
C THR A 150 0.77 8.19 1.10
N ALA A 151 -0.19 8.18 2.04
CA ALA A 151 -1.58 7.86 1.77
C ALA A 151 -2.11 8.67 0.57
N PHE A 152 -2.88 8.02 -0.30
CA PHE A 152 -3.40 8.52 -1.59
C PHE A 152 -2.39 8.64 -2.74
N TRP A 153 -1.09 8.58 -2.49
CA TRP A 153 -0.06 8.85 -3.52
C TRP A 153 0.72 7.60 -3.96
N ASP A 154 0.58 6.48 -3.26
CA ASP A 154 1.35 5.24 -3.46
C ASP A 154 0.53 4.08 -4.05
N ASP A 155 -0.72 4.33 -4.47
CA ASP A 155 -1.60 3.33 -5.08
C ASP A 155 -1.64 3.43 -6.60
N GLY A 156 -1.63 2.28 -7.27
CA GLY A 156 -1.77 2.18 -8.73
C GLY A 156 -3.09 2.71 -9.26
N ALA A 157 -4.17 2.63 -8.47
CA ALA A 157 -5.44 3.26 -8.83
C ALA A 157 -5.35 4.81 -8.86
N ASN A 158 -4.43 5.39 -8.09
CA ASN A 158 -4.21 6.84 -8.00
C ASN A 158 -3.10 7.36 -8.92
N GLY A 159 -2.43 6.47 -9.65
CA GLY A 159 -1.41 6.83 -10.63
C GLY A 159 0.01 6.43 -10.25
N PHE A 160 0.24 5.73 -9.14
CA PHE A 160 1.52 5.12 -8.84
C PHE A 160 1.87 4.04 -9.88
N PHE A 161 2.95 4.23 -10.63
CA PHE A 161 3.33 3.29 -11.67
C PHE A 161 4.85 3.27 -11.88
N VAL A 162 5.39 2.06 -11.93
CA VAL A 162 6.83 1.78 -12.09
C VAL A 162 6.99 0.70 -13.16
N ALA A 163 7.67 1.04 -14.25
CA ALA A 163 7.95 0.17 -15.38
C ALA A 163 9.18 0.63 -16.17
N ASP A 164 9.53 -0.09 -17.24
CA ASP A 164 10.53 0.31 -18.23
C ASP A 164 11.93 0.64 -17.65
N GLY A 165 12.33 -0.15 -16.65
CA GLY A 165 13.61 0.00 -15.94
C GLY A 165 13.61 1.02 -14.81
N ALA A 166 12.46 1.63 -14.51
CA ALA A 166 12.32 2.56 -13.40
C ALA A 166 12.30 1.85 -12.03
N GLU A 167 12.62 2.62 -11.00
CA GLU A 167 12.34 2.32 -9.60
C GLU A 167 11.77 3.59 -8.94
N LEU A 168 10.80 3.43 -8.04
CA LEU A 168 10.25 4.53 -7.24
C LEU A 168 9.95 4.04 -5.84
N THR A 169 10.55 4.69 -4.84
CA THR A 169 10.16 4.52 -3.44
C THR A 169 9.62 5.84 -2.92
N LEU A 170 8.39 5.82 -2.41
CA LEU A 170 7.76 6.95 -1.73
C LEU A 170 7.89 6.77 -0.22
N SER A 171 8.27 7.84 0.46
CA SER A 171 8.33 7.94 1.91
C SER A 171 8.09 9.39 2.33
N THR A 172 8.17 9.68 3.62
CA THR A 172 8.13 11.06 4.12
C THR A 172 9.39 11.38 4.89
N GLU A 173 9.93 12.58 4.68
CA GLU A 173 11.12 13.10 5.36
C GLU A 173 10.89 14.59 5.65
N ASP A 174 11.08 14.99 6.91
CA ASP A 174 10.92 16.38 7.37
C ASP A 174 9.58 17.04 6.97
N GLY A 175 8.49 16.26 6.95
CA GLY A 175 7.14 16.74 6.62
C GLY A 175 6.83 16.81 5.13
N ALA A 176 7.77 16.47 4.25
CA ALA A 176 7.57 16.42 2.80
C ALA A 176 7.53 14.97 2.30
N LEU A 177 6.89 14.74 1.15
CA LEU A 177 7.05 13.50 0.39
C LEU A 177 8.47 13.42 -0.13
N LYS A 178 9.11 12.28 0.05
CA LYS A 178 10.41 11.93 -0.53
C LYS A 178 10.23 10.80 -1.54
N ALA A 179 10.54 11.09 -2.79
CA ALA A 179 10.55 10.17 -3.91
C ALA A 179 11.99 9.81 -4.28
N GLU A 180 12.38 8.56 -4.06
CA GLU A 180 13.66 8.03 -4.54
C GLU A 180 13.46 7.42 -5.93
N VAL A 181 14.01 8.06 -6.96
CA VAL A 181 13.72 7.81 -8.37
C VAL A 181 14.93 7.20 -9.06
N VAL A 182 14.75 6.02 -9.63
CA VAL A 182 15.52 5.55 -10.80
C VAL A 182 14.66 5.80 -12.04
N ALA A 183 15.15 6.62 -12.97
CA ALA A 183 14.34 7.06 -14.10
C ALA A 183 14.17 5.93 -15.13
N GLY A 184 12.93 5.69 -15.56
CA GLY A 184 12.63 4.75 -16.63
C GLY A 184 12.91 5.32 -18.01
N SER A 185 12.88 4.45 -19.03
CA SER A 185 13.17 4.83 -20.41
C SER A 185 12.07 5.68 -21.09
N ASN A 186 10.83 5.62 -20.59
CA ASN A 186 9.74 6.48 -21.03
C ASN A 186 9.50 7.62 -20.04
N LEU A 187 9.00 8.76 -20.51
CA LEU A 187 8.80 9.96 -19.69
C LEU A 187 7.83 9.75 -18.52
N TRP A 188 6.79 8.95 -18.72
CA TRP A 188 5.72 8.68 -17.74
C TRP A 188 6.09 7.66 -16.65
N THR A 189 7.32 7.13 -16.65
CA THR A 189 7.74 6.13 -15.66
C THR A 189 9.14 6.42 -15.09
N PRO A 190 9.30 6.45 -13.75
CA PRO A 190 8.23 6.20 -12.78
C PRO A 190 7.33 7.42 -12.64
N ARG A 191 6.12 7.18 -12.12
CA ARG A 191 5.19 8.25 -11.76
C ARG A 191 4.41 7.94 -10.50
N PHE A 192 3.91 8.99 -9.88
CA PHE A 192 2.88 8.94 -8.85
C PHE A 192 1.88 10.06 -9.10
N GLY A 193 0.75 10.04 -8.39
CA GLY A 193 -0.25 11.08 -8.54
C GLY A 193 -1.50 10.79 -7.75
N GLN A 194 -2.57 11.50 -8.08
CA GLN A 194 -3.87 11.31 -7.48
C GLN A 194 -4.95 11.44 -8.56
N GLN A 195 -5.72 10.37 -8.80
CA GLN A 195 -6.88 10.34 -9.71
C GLN A 195 -8.17 10.71 -8.95
N MET A 196 -9.30 10.71 -9.67
CA MET A 196 -10.63 11.04 -9.13
C MET A 196 -10.69 12.44 -8.49
N VAL A 197 -9.95 13.39 -9.07
CA VAL A 197 -10.08 14.81 -8.74
C VAL A 197 -11.33 15.33 -9.47
N PRO A 198 -12.34 15.85 -8.75
CA PRO A 198 -13.64 16.20 -9.33
C PRO A 198 -13.58 17.55 -10.07
N PHE A 199 -12.78 17.61 -11.13
CA PHE A 199 -12.74 18.77 -12.03
C PHE A 199 -14.09 18.92 -12.76
N GLU A 200 -14.58 20.15 -12.84
CA GLU A 200 -15.84 20.48 -13.50
C GLU A 200 -15.58 21.11 -14.88
N GLN A 201 -16.38 20.69 -15.87
CA GLN A 201 -16.30 21.25 -17.22
C GLN A 201 -16.55 22.77 -17.21
N GLY A 202 -15.74 23.50 -17.99
CA GLY A 202 -15.82 24.95 -18.17
C GLY A 202 -15.18 25.75 -17.03
N LYS A 203 -14.56 25.08 -16.05
CA LYS A 203 -13.80 25.74 -14.99
C LYS A 203 -12.30 25.68 -15.23
N ALA A 204 -11.60 26.72 -14.79
CA ALA A 204 -10.16 26.72 -14.77
C ALA A 204 -9.64 26.33 -13.38
N TYR A 205 -8.51 25.62 -13.36
CA TYR A 205 -7.85 25.20 -12.13
C TYR A 205 -6.37 25.56 -12.17
N LYS A 206 -5.83 25.92 -11.00
CA LYS A 206 -4.41 26.09 -10.77
C LYS A 206 -3.88 24.90 -9.98
N VAL A 207 -2.87 24.23 -10.53
CA VAL A 207 -2.04 23.25 -9.82
C VAL A 207 -0.83 23.98 -9.26
N GLN A 208 -0.55 23.80 -7.98
CA GLN A 208 0.61 24.36 -7.29
C GLN A 208 1.28 23.26 -6.47
N PHE A 209 2.61 23.25 -6.44
CA PHE A 209 3.38 22.37 -5.57
C PHE A 209 4.74 22.99 -5.26
N ASP A 210 5.27 22.69 -4.08
CA ASP A 210 6.66 22.95 -3.76
C ASP A 210 7.48 21.71 -4.10
N ALA A 211 8.66 21.90 -4.69
CA ALA A 211 9.57 20.79 -4.94
C ALA A 211 11.05 21.22 -4.92
N LYS A 212 11.90 20.24 -4.60
CA LYS A 212 13.35 20.27 -4.85
C LYS A 212 13.85 18.89 -5.24
N SER A 213 15.01 18.82 -5.88
CA SER A 213 15.64 17.58 -6.27
C SER A 213 17.10 17.51 -5.82
N SER A 214 17.62 16.32 -5.51
CA SER A 214 19.01 16.12 -5.07
C SER A 214 20.03 16.52 -6.14
N VAL A 215 19.60 16.51 -7.40
CA VAL A 215 20.34 16.99 -8.58
C VAL A 215 19.36 17.73 -9.49
N PRO A 216 19.76 18.77 -10.24
CA PRO A 216 18.86 19.42 -11.18
C PRO A 216 18.22 18.42 -12.15
N LYS A 217 16.88 18.44 -12.26
CA LYS A 217 16.11 17.49 -13.07
C LYS A 217 14.81 18.15 -13.52
N THR A 218 14.48 18.00 -14.80
CA THR A 218 13.16 18.36 -15.33
C THR A 218 12.17 17.21 -15.08
N ILE A 219 10.99 17.53 -14.57
CA ILE A 219 9.86 16.60 -14.45
C ILE A 219 8.73 17.00 -15.40
N ASN A 220 7.89 16.03 -15.78
CA ASN A 220 6.65 16.30 -16.51
C ASN A 220 5.46 16.21 -15.55
N VAL A 221 4.54 17.16 -15.61
CA VAL A 221 3.32 17.14 -14.81
C VAL A 221 2.11 17.08 -15.74
N GLN A 222 1.26 16.08 -15.53
CA GLN A 222 0.08 15.84 -16.36
C GLN A 222 -1.19 16.06 -15.55
N VAL A 223 -2.25 16.48 -16.24
CA VAL A 223 -3.61 16.49 -15.70
C VAL A 223 -4.50 15.72 -16.65
N GLY A 224 -5.14 14.65 -16.17
CA GLY A 224 -5.98 13.80 -17.00
C GLY A 224 -6.33 12.45 -16.39
N GLU A 225 -7.09 11.66 -17.14
CA GLU A 225 -7.57 10.33 -16.72
C GLU A 225 -6.64 9.23 -17.23
N LEU A 226 -6.21 8.34 -16.33
CA LEU A 226 -5.59 7.08 -16.72
C LEU A 226 -6.65 6.07 -17.15
N ILE A 227 -6.49 5.48 -18.34
CA ILE A 227 -7.43 4.51 -18.89
C ILE A 227 -6.74 3.18 -19.21
N SER A 228 -7.49 2.08 -19.14
CA SER A 228 -6.96 0.72 -19.22
C SER A 228 -6.66 0.23 -20.64
N MET A 229 -6.80 1.08 -21.65
CA MET A 229 -6.55 0.76 -23.05
C MET A 229 -6.03 1.98 -23.80
N ALA A 230 -5.38 1.76 -24.95
CA ALA A 230 -4.89 2.84 -25.80
C ALA A 230 -5.99 3.90 -26.06
N PRO A 231 -5.69 5.21 -25.92
CA PRO A 231 -4.36 5.83 -25.80
C PRO A 231 -3.72 5.82 -24.39
N TRP A 232 -4.29 5.10 -23.41
CA TRP A 232 -3.79 4.95 -22.02
C TRP A 232 -3.94 6.18 -21.13
N PHE A 233 -4.21 7.33 -21.73
CA PHE A 233 -4.40 8.60 -21.05
C PHE A 233 -5.37 9.49 -21.83
N VAL A 234 -6.28 10.14 -21.11
CA VAL A 234 -7.12 11.23 -21.63
C VAL A 234 -6.58 12.53 -21.06
N ASP A 235 -5.97 13.34 -21.92
CA ASP A 235 -5.38 14.63 -21.53
C ASP A 235 -6.46 15.68 -21.31
N PHE A 236 -6.44 16.35 -20.15
CA PHE A 236 -7.39 17.42 -19.81
C PHE A 236 -6.88 18.81 -20.19
N LYS A 237 -5.61 18.89 -20.62
CA LYS A 237 -4.96 20.14 -21.03
C LYS A 237 -4.23 19.95 -22.37
N PRO A 238 -4.94 19.54 -23.43
CA PRO A 238 -4.33 19.26 -24.73
C PRO A 238 -3.60 20.50 -25.25
N GLY A 239 -2.42 20.30 -25.85
CA GLY A 239 -1.58 21.39 -26.36
C GLY A 239 -0.80 22.15 -25.29
N GLN A 240 -1.00 21.83 -24.00
CA GLN A 240 -0.27 22.43 -22.89
C GLN A 240 0.70 21.42 -22.25
N THR A 241 1.99 21.66 -22.43
CA THR A 241 3.07 20.85 -21.85
C THR A 241 3.62 21.51 -20.59
N GLU A 242 3.63 20.78 -19.47
CA GLU A 242 4.10 21.27 -18.18
C GLU A 242 5.38 20.55 -17.76
N HIS A 243 6.50 21.05 -18.29
CA HIS A 243 7.83 20.64 -17.86
C HIS A 243 8.36 21.61 -16.83
N HIS A 244 8.74 21.10 -15.65
CA HIS A 244 9.26 21.93 -14.56
C HIS A 244 10.70 21.54 -14.22
N ASP A 245 11.60 22.51 -14.31
CA ASP A 245 13.01 22.36 -13.97
C ASP A 245 13.22 22.46 -12.46
N LEU A 246 13.40 21.32 -11.82
CA LEU A 246 13.68 21.27 -10.39
C LEU A 246 15.15 21.58 -10.12
N THR A 247 15.40 22.36 -9.06
CA THR A 247 16.74 22.67 -8.56
C THR A 247 17.00 21.98 -7.22
N THR A 248 18.20 22.16 -6.67
CA THR A 248 18.55 21.65 -5.33
C THR A 248 17.91 22.46 -4.19
N GLU A 249 17.34 23.61 -4.51
CA GLU A 249 16.62 24.46 -3.57
C GLU A 249 15.11 24.27 -3.72
N TRP A 250 14.38 24.41 -2.61
CA TRP A 250 12.93 24.46 -2.63
C TRP A 250 12.46 25.66 -3.46
N ALA A 251 11.52 25.38 -4.37
CA ALA A 251 10.79 26.39 -5.10
C ALA A 251 9.34 25.96 -5.27
N THR A 252 8.46 26.95 -5.41
CA THR A 252 7.06 26.75 -5.76
C THR A 252 6.92 26.75 -7.28
N TYR A 253 6.25 25.74 -7.81
CA TYR A 253 5.87 25.62 -9.21
C TYR A 253 4.36 25.69 -9.32
N GLU A 254 3.87 26.33 -10.37
CA GLU A 254 2.44 26.41 -10.63
C GLU A 254 2.16 26.51 -12.12
N PHE A 255 1.00 26.00 -12.51
CA PHE A 255 0.41 26.21 -13.82
C PHE A 255 -1.12 26.19 -13.69
N SER A 256 -1.81 26.78 -14.67
CA SER A 256 -3.26 26.74 -14.74
C SER A 256 -3.72 26.10 -16.04
N PHE A 257 -4.84 25.41 -16.01
CA PHE A 257 -5.46 24.80 -17.19
C PHE A 257 -6.97 24.99 -17.16
N MET A 258 -7.59 24.97 -18.35
CA MET A 258 -9.05 24.97 -18.50
C MET A 258 -9.55 23.52 -18.62
N MET A 259 -10.51 23.12 -17.78
CA MET A 259 -11.15 21.82 -17.90
C MET A 259 -12.26 21.85 -18.95
N ASN A 260 -11.97 21.37 -20.15
CA ASN A 260 -12.92 21.41 -21.27
C ASN A 260 -13.80 20.15 -21.42
N LEU A 261 -13.48 19.10 -20.66
CA LEU A 261 -14.19 17.82 -20.73
C LEU A 261 -15.18 17.68 -19.56
N ASP A 262 -16.30 17.00 -19.80
CA ASP A 262 -17.18 16.50 -18.72
C ASP A 262 -16.62 15.15 -18.23
N ASN A 263 -15.60 15.21 -17.36
CA ASN A 263 -14.90 14.03 -16.86
C ASN A 263 -14.37 14.20 -15.42
N PRO A 264 -15.03 13.62 -14.41
CA PRO A 264 -14.61 13.75 -13.02
C PRO A 264 -13.59 12.68 -12.56
N ARG A 265 -13.07 11.85 -13.48
CA ARG A 265 -12.23 10.70 -13.12
C ARG A 265 -10.73 10.96 -13.20
N GLY A 266 -10.31 12.07 -13.82
CA GLY A 266 -8.90 12.39 -13.98
C GLY A 266 -8.25 12.92 -12.72
N GLY A 267 -7.02 13.40 -12.86
CA GLY A 267 -6.24 13.89 -11.74
C GLY A 267 -4.85 14.37 -12.13
N VAL A 268 -4.03 14.67 -11.14
CA VAL A 268 -2.66 15.18 -11.33
C VAL A 268 -1.66 14.04 -11.25
N LEU A 269 -0.73 13.98 -12.20
CA LEU A 269 0.34 12.98 -12.26
C LEU A 269 1.71 13.66 -12.34
N PHE A 270 2.66 13.18 -11.54
CA PHE A 270 4.06 13.61 -11.55
C PHE A 270 4.89 12.51 -12.20
N GLU A 271 5.46 12.81 -13.35
CA GLU A 271 6.16 11.87 -14.22
C GLU A 271 7.64 12.21 -14.26
N MET A 272 8.48 11.25 -13.83
CA MET A 272 9.88 11.49 -13.49
C MET A 272 10.84 10.62 -14.32
N GLY A 273 10.38 10.12 -15.46
CA GLY A 273 11.17 9.30 -16.36
C GLY A 273 12.19 10.07 -17.20
N THR A 274 12.53 9.50 -18.35
CA THR A 274 13.43 10.12 -19.33
C THR A 274 12.73 11.25 -20.07
N LEU A 275 13.29 12.45 -20.00
CA LEU A 275 12.68 13.67 -20.55
C LEU A 275 13.73 14.49 -21.30
N LEU A 276 13.39 15.01 -22.48
CA LEU A 276 14.29 15.80 -23.34
C LEU A 276 15.64 15.12 -23.61
N GLY A 277 15.63 13.78 -23.72
CA GLY A 277 16.84 12.96 -23.94
C GLY A 277 17.72 12.78 -22.70
N GLN A 278 17.27 13.18 -21.51
CA GLN A 278 17.99 13.06 -20.26
C GLN A 278 17.32 12.02 -19.34
N THR A 279 18.10 11.03 -18.91
CA THR A 279 17.69 10.03 -17.91
C THR A 279 18.47 10.34 -16.63
N ILE A 280 17.78 10.88 -15.63
CA ILE A 280 18.40 11.36 -14.39
C ILE A 280 17.73 10.68 -13.21
N ASP A 281 18.51 9.89 -12.47
CA ASP A 281 18.14 9.37 -11.16
C ASP A 281 18.28 10.48 -10.12
N ALA A 282 17.32 10.57 -9.22
CA ALA A 282 17.30 11.62 -8.21
C ALA A 282 16.45 11.24 -7.00
N THR A 283 16.77 11.82 -5.85
CA THR A 283 15.79 11.95 -4.78
C THR A 283 15.07 13.28 -4.97
N ILE A 284 13.74 13.26 -5.01
CA ILE A 284 12.90 14.46 -5.20
C ILE A 284 12.02 14.60 -3.97
N TRP A 285 11.92 15.83 -3.46
CA TRP A 285 11.00 16.15 -2.38
C TRP A 285 9.87 17.00 -2.92
N PHE A 286 8.65 16.68 -2.51
CA PHE A 286 7.43 17.42 -2.84
C PHE A 286 6.73 17.82 -1.55
N ASP A 287 6.14 19.01 -1.54
CA ASP A 287 5.27 19.47 -0.46
C ASP A 287 4.19 20.40 -1.03
N ASN A 288 3.13 20.64 -0.27
CA ASN A 288 2.06 21.58 -0.59
C ASN A 288 1.47 21.38 -1.99
N ILE A 289 1.17 20.13 -2.37
CA ILE A 289 0.45 19.85 -3.62
C ILE A 289 -0.99 20.31 -3.45
N ILE A 290 -1.35 21.36 -4.18
CA ILE A 290 -2.64 22.04 -4.05
C ILE A 290 -3.24 22.20 -5.44
N VAL A 291 -4.54 21.94 -5.54
CA VAL A 291 -5.34 22.31 -6.70
C VAL A 291 -6.44 23.24 -6.23
N THR A 292 -6.63 24.35 -6.94
CA THR A 292 -7.66 25.35 -6.64
C THR A 292 -8.36 25.77 -7.92
N GLU A 293 -9.67 26.03 -7.85
CA GLU A 293 -10.36 26.74 -8.93
C GLU A 293 -9.74 28.14 -9.09
N THR A 294 -9.57 28.59 -10.34
CA THR A 294 -8.94 29.87 -10.67
C THR A 294 -9.64 30.52 -11.87
N VAL A 295 -9.20 31.72 -12.24
CA VAL A 295 -9.58 32.39 -13.48
C VAL A 295 -8.33 32.54 -14.34
N ILE A 296 -8.41 32.05 -15.58
CA ILE A 296 -7.35 32.27 -16.57
C ILE A 296 -7.56 33.65 -17.21
N GLY A 297 -6.47 34.37 -17.45
CA GLY A 297 -6.48 35.69 -18.09
C GLY A 297 -6.94 35.64 -19.55
N GLU A 298 -6.71 36.74 -20.29
CA GLU A 298 -7.01 36.74 -21.73
C GLU A 298 -6.21 35.65 -22.43
N ASP A 299 -6.91 34.84 -23.23
CA ASP A 299 -6.25 33.89 -24.12
C ASP A 299 -5.54 34.65 -25.25
N THR A 300 -4.26 34.37 -25.39
CA THR A 300 -3.38 34.96 -26.38
C THR A 300 -2.58 33.92 -27.15
N VAL A 301 -2.74 32.65 -26.79
CA VAL A 301 -2.09 31.55 -27.49
C VAL A 301 -2.95 31.22 -28.71
N LYS A 302 -2.29 30.82 -29.81
CA LYS A 302 -3.01 30.49 -31.04
C LYS A 302 -3.23 28.98 -31.10
N PRO A 303 -4.36 28.53 -31.68
CA PRO A 303 -4.57 27.12 -31.93
C PRO A 303 -3.48 26.53 -32.83
N THR A 304 -3.11 25.29 -32.57
CA THR A 304 -2.17 24.51 -33.38
C THR A 304 -2.90 23.53 -34.27
N LEU A 305 -2.65 23.60 -35.58
CA LEU A 305 -3.15 22.64 -36.56
C LEU A 305 -2.26 21.41 -36.65
N SER A 306 -2.87 20.22 -36.69
CA SER A 306 -2.21 18.93 -36.88
C SER A 306 -2.81 18.19 -38.08
N GLY A 307 -2.05 17.28 -38.69
CA GLY A 307 -2.51 16.47 -39.82
C GLY A 307 -2.48 17.15 -41.19
N VAL A 308 -2.18 18.46 -41.25
CA VAL A 308 -2.04 19.21 -42.50
C VAL A 308 -0.86 18.67 -43.33
N ARG A 309 -1.13 18.31 -44.58
CA ARG A 309 -0.10 17.82 -45.51
C ARG A 309 0.42 18.96 -46.38
N PRO A 310 1.74 19.23 -46.42
CA PRO A 310 2.29 20.35 -47.18
C PRO A 310 2.16 20.19 -48.69
N SER A 311 2.08 18.95 -49.19
CA SER A 311 1.80 18.65 -50.59
C SER A 311 1.02 17.35 -50.72
N VAL A 312 0.00 17.35 -51.57
CA VAL A 312 -0.73 16.16 -51.99
C VAL A 312 -0.76 16.14 -53.50
N GLN A 313 -0.36 15.02 -54.12
CA GLN A 313 -0.51 14.81 -55.56
C GLN A 313 -1.81 14.05 -55.79
N LEU A 314 -2.68 14.62 -56.61
CA LEU A 314 -3.96 14.06 -56.98
C LEU A 314 -3.96 13.81 -58.48
N MET A 315 -4.52 12.69 -58.90
CA MET A 315 -4.87 12.49 -60.30
C MET A 315 -6.08 13.36 -60.64
N VAL A 316 -6.26 13.61 -61.93
CA VAL A 316 -7.50 14.25 -62.41
C VAL A 316 -8.68 13.39 -61.98
N ASP A 317 -9.72 14.05 -61.46
CA ASP A 317 -10.97 13.47 -60.93
C ASP A 317 -10.85 12.73 -59.58
N ASP A 318 -9.70 12.80 -58.89
CA ASP A 318 -9.61 12.30 -57.51
C ASP A 318 -10.47 13.13 -56.56
N ALA A 319 -11.20 12.44 -55.68
CA ALA A 319 -11.85 13.08 -54.55
C ALA A 319 -10.80 13.45 -53.50
N PHE A 320 -10.84 14.69 -53.01
CA PHE A 320 -9.97 15.17 -51.95
C PHE A 320 -10.79 15.93 -50.91
N ASP A 321 -10.71 15.45 -49.67
CA ASP A 321 -11.25 16.14 -48.50
C ASP A 321 -10.09 16.86 -47.78
N PRO A 322 -10.04 18.19 -47.81
CA PRO A 322 -8.97 18.97 -47.19
C PRO A 322 -8.96 18.88 -45.67
N LEU A 323 -10.07 18.45 -45.04
CA LEU A 323 -10.19 18.30 -43.59
C LEU A 323 -9.90 16.87 -43.12
N ALA A 324 -9.74 15.91 -44.04
CA ALA A 324 -9.53 14.51 -43.67
C ALA A 324 -8.24 14.33 -42.85
N GLY A 325 -8.43 14.06 -41.55
CA GLY A 325 -7.35 13.86 -40.58
C GLY A 325 -6.68 15.14 -40.09
N VAL A 326 -7.26 16.31 -40.38
CA VAL A 326 -6.81 17.60 -39.84
C VAL A 326 -7.53 17.87 -38.52
N SER A 327 -6.79 18.35 -37.52
CA SER A 327 -7.34 18.77 -36.22
C SER A 327 -6.76 20.10 -35.76
N ALA A 328 -7.45 20.81 -34.87
CA ALA A 328 -7.01 22.07 -34.28
C ALA A 328 -7.13 22.02 -32.76
N MET A 329 -6.02 22.10 -32.04
CA MET A 329 -6.01 22.10 -30.58
C MET A 329 -5.55 23.45 -30.05
N ASP A 330 -6.19 23.92 -28.99
CA ASP A 330 -5.81 25.10 -28.22
C ASP A 330 -5.70 24.76 -26.73
N ASN A 331 -4.79 25.42 -26.02
CA ASN A 331 -4.51 25.17 -24.60
C ASN A 331 -5.60 25.67 -23.66
N ILE A 332 -6.41 26.66 -24.06
CA ILE A 332 -7.53 27.18 -23.26
C ILE A 332 -8.86 26.74 -23.85
N ASP A 333 -9.04 26.87 -25.16
CA ASP A 333 -10.31 26.56 -25.83
C ASP A 333 -10.50 25.04 -26.10
N GLY A 334 -9.43 24.25 -25.96
CA GLY A 334 -9.48 22.80 -26.15
C GLY A 334 -9.56 22.40 -27.62
N ASP A 335 -10.47 21.47 -27.95
CA ASP A 335 -10.62 20.97 -29.31
C ASP A 335 -11.44 21.94 -30.18
N LEU A 336 -10.76 22.57 -31.14
CA LEU A 336 -11.31 23.51 -32.12
C LEU A 336 -11.42 22.89 -33.52
N THR A 337 -11.37 21.57 -33.66
CA THR A 337 -11.37 20.88 -34.96
C THR A 337 -12.60 21.23 -35.79
N ASP A 338 -13.77 21.37 -35.16
CA ASP A 338 -15.01 21.74 -35.84
C ASP A 338 -15.06 23.24 -36.24
N ALA A 339 -14.12 24.05 -35.75
CA ALA A 339 -13.99 25.47 -36.07
C ALA A 339 -13.01 25.75 -37.22
N ILE A 340 -12.40 24.71 -37.82
CA ILE A 340 -11.48 24.87 -38.95
C ILE A 340 -12.27 25.35 -40.18
N ASP A 341 -11.83 26.47 -40.76
CA ASP A 341 -12.30 26.98 -42.04
C ASP A 341 -11.29 26.71 -43.16
N VAL A 342 -11.78 26.38 -44.36
CA VAL A 342 -10.94 25.99 -45.50
C VAL A 342 -11.14 26.93 -46.67
N GLU A 343 -10.06 27.63 -47.05
CA GLU A 343 -9.99 28.44 -48.26
C GLU A 343 -9.11 27.76 -49.32
N ILE A 344 -9.65 27.59 -50.53
CA ILE A 344 -8.94 26.98 -51.65
C ILE A 344 -8.52 28.06 -52.65
N PHE A 345 -7.21 28.19 -52.87
CA PHE A 345 -6.64 29.11 -53.85
C PHE A 345 -6.10 28.34 -55.06
N LEU A 346 -6.44 28.80 -56.26
CA LEU A 346 -5.78 28.36 -57.48
C LEU A 346 -4.50 29.17 -57.67
N VAL A 347 -3.36 28.49 -57.63
CA VAL A 347 -2.07 29.10 -57.99
C VAL A 347 -1.83 28.81 -59.46
N GLU A 348 -2.03 29.82 -60.32
CA GLU A 348 -1.62 29.74 -61.72
C GLU A 348 -0.09 29.80 -61.79
N GLY A 349 0.52 28.74 -62.33
CA GLY A 349 1.98 28.59 -62.51
C GLY A 349 2.46 28.93 -63.90
#